data_AF-A0A661L8Q0-F1
#
_entry.id   AF-A0A661L8Q0-F1
#
_cell.length_a   1.000
_cell.length_b   1.000
_cell.length_c   1.000
_cell.angle_alpha   90.00
_cell.angle_beta   90.00
_cell.angle_gamma   90.00
#
_symmetry.space_group_name_H-M   'P 1'
#
loop_
_entity.id
_entity.type
_entity.pdbx_description
1 polymer ?
#
loop_
_entity_poly.entity_id
_entity_poly.type
_entity_poly.pdbx_seq_one_letter_code
_entity_poly.pdbx_strand_id
1 'polypeptide(L)'
;MHALLQRRNFQNMLEELHDIVEQIIAQYKPEKVILFGSASRGESGPQSDVDLLIIKRDTPHFGADRIRQLSKMIKRNIPVDFLIYRPDEL
;
A
#
# COMPACT_ATOMS: atom_id res chain seq x y z
N MET A 1 -20.23 22.95 -2.90
CA MET A 1 -20.40 21.47 -2.88
C MET A 1 -19.18 20.69 -3.34
N HIS A 2 -18.47 21.11 -4.42
CA HIS A 2 -17.32 20.37 -4.97
C HIS A 2 -16.16 20.13 -3.97
N ALA A 3 -15.78 21.13 -3.17
CA ALA A 3 -14.69 21.01 -2.20
C ALA A 3 -14.97 20.03 -1.03
N LEU A 4 -16.24 19.86 -0.64
CA LEU A 4 -16.64 18.93 0.43
C LEU A 4 -16.55 17.46 -0.05
N LEU A 5 -16.90 17.20 -1.31
CA LEU A 5 -16.77 15.88 -1.93
C LEU A 5 -15.29 15.47 -2.06
N GLN A 6 -14.42 16.39 -2.47
CA GLN A 6 -12.98 16.15 -2.56
C GLN A 6 -12.37 15.80 -1.19
N ARG A 7 -12.75 16.53 -0.14
CA ARG A 7 -12.32 16.23 1.24
C ARG A 7 -12.80 14.85 1.71
N ARG A 8 -14.06 14.50 1.44
CA ARG A 8 -14.63 13.21 1.83
C ARG A 8 -13.93 12.03 1.14
N ASN A 9 -13.64 12.15 -0.15
CA ASN A 9 -12.95 11.10 -0.91
C ASN A 9 -11.52 10.86 -0.38
N PHE A 10 -10.81 11.93 -0.03
CA PHE A 10 -9.47 11.83 0.54
C PHE A 10 -9.47 11.14 1.91
N GLN A 11 -10.44 11.46 2.79
CA GLN A 11 -10.55 10.79 4.09
C GLN A 11 -10.85 9.30 3.94
N ASN A 12 -11.79 8.93 3.06
CA ASN A 12 -12.10 7.52 2.80
C ASN A 12 -10.87 6.75 2.26
N MET A 13 -10.05 7.38 1.41
CA MET A 13 -8.81 6.78 0.91
C MET A 13 -7.80 6.56 2.05
N LEU A 14 -7.67 7.51 2.98
CA LEU A 14 -6.78 7.37 4.13
C LEU A 14 -7.22 6.26 5.08
N GLU A 15 -8.53 6.14 5.33
CA GLU A 15 -9.11 5.03 6.12
C GLU A 15 -8.80 3.68 5.47
N GLU A 16 -9.05 3.54 4.16
CA GLU A 16 -8.74 2.31 3.43
C GLU A 16 -7.23 2.00 3.41
N LEU A 17 -6.37 3.02 3.27
CA LEU A 17 -4.92 2.85 3.35
C LEU A 17 -4.50 2.35 4.73
N HIS A 18 -5.09 2.88 5.80
CA HIS A 18 -4.84 2.44 7.16
C HIS A 18 -5.20 0.96 7.32
N ASP A 19 -6.41 0.55 6.89
CA ASP A 19 -6.87 -0.84 6.93
C ASP A 19 -5.96 -1.78 6.13
N ILE A 20 -5.46 -1.34 4.97
CA ILE A 20 -4.51 -2.11 4.16
C ILE A 20 -3.20 -2.30 4.92
N VAL A 21 -2.64 -1.24 5.50
CA VAL A 21 -1.38 -1.32 6.25
C VAL A 21 -1.54 -2.23 7.48
N GLU A 22 -2.65 -2.15 8.21
CA GLU A 22 -2.93 -3.04 9.33
C GLU A 22 -2.98 -4.51 8.91
N GLN A 23 -3.68 -4.81 7.80
CA GLN A 23 -3.72 -6.17 7.25
C GLN A 23 -2.33 -6.67 6.83
N ILE A 24 -1.51 -5.82 6.20
CA ILE A 24 -0.13 -6.15 5.82
C ILE A 24 0.68 -6.48 7.07
N ILE A 25 0.61 -5.65 8.12
CA ILE A 25 1.35 -5.86 9.36
C ILE A 25 0.92 -7.17 10.03
N ALA A 26 -0.39 -7.39 10.17
CA ALA A 26 -0.94 -8.54 10.88
C ALA A 26 -0.68 -9.87 10.15
N GLN A 27 -0.87 -9.89 8.83
CA GLN A 27 -0.87 -11.13 8.05
C GLN A 27 0.48 -11.40 7.36
N TYR A 28 1.11 -10.36 6.82
CA TYR A 28 2.36 -10.50 6.05
C TYR A 28 3.62 -10.36 6.90
N LYS A 29 3.52 -9.71 8.08
CA LYS A 29 4.62 -9.52 9.04
C LYS A 29 5.90 -8.99 8.38
N PRO A 30 5.85 -7.80 7.76
CA PRO A 30 7.03 -7.18 7.19
C PRO A 30 7.94 -6.58 8.29
N GLU A 31 9.19 -6.31 7.94
CA GLU A 31 10.10 -5.49 8.76
C GLU A 31 9.75 -4.01 8.66
N LYS A 32 9.35 -3.54 7.47
CA LYS A 32 8.95 -2.14 7.23
C LYS A 32 7.84 -2.06 6.17
N VAL A 33 6.97 -1.06 6.31
CA VAL A 33 6.02 -0.61 5.29
C VAL A 33 6.23 0.88 5.11
N ILE A 34 6.49 1.31 3.88
CA ILE A 34 6.85 2.69 3.56
C ILE A 34 5.91 3.17 2.45
N LEU A 35 5.15 4.22 2.74
CA LEU A 35 4.38 4.95 1.74
C LEU A 35 5.33 5.84 0.93
N PHE A 36 5.31 5.72 -0.39
CA PHE A 36 6.07 6.56 -1.29
C PHE A 36 5.20 7.02 -2.47
N GLY A 37 5.82 7.59 -3.50
CA GLY A 37 5.09 7.98 -4.71
C GLY A 37 4.26 9.26 -4.54
N SER A 38 3.29 9.45 -5.42
CA SER A 38 2.53 10.70 -5.51
C SER A 38 1.60 10.93 -4.30
N ALA A 39 1.02 9.85 -3.75
CA ALA A 39 0.21 9.85 -2.52
C ALA A 39 0.91 10.49 -1.32
N SER A 40 2.25 10.41 -1.26
CA SER A 40 3.03 11.00 -0.17
C SER A 40 3.13 12.53 -0.21
N ARG A 41 2.82 13.18 -1.34
CA ARG A 41 2.98 14.65 -1.51
C ARG A 41 1.73 15.48 -1.22
N GLY A 42 0.58 14.84 -0.92
CA GLY A 42 -0.68 15.55 -0.69
C GLY A 42 -1.29 16.20 -1.93
N GLU A 43 -0.72 15.96 -3.11
CA GLU A 43 -1.22 16.40 -4.42
C GLU A 43 -2.19 15.40 -5.05
N SER A 44 -2.36 14.24 -4.40
CA SER A 44 -3.16 13.13 -4.89
C SER A 44 -4.64 13.45 -4.84
N GLY A 45 -5.22 13.65 -6.03
CA GLY A 45 -6.66 13.63 -6.22
C GLY A 45 -7.26 12.24 -5.93
N PRO A 46 -8.59 12.08 -5.96
CA PRO A 46 -9.32 10.85 -5.63
C PRO A 46 -9.03 9.61 -6.50
N GLN A 47 -8.05 9.69 -7.40
CA GLN A 47 -7.70 8.69 -8.39
C GLN A 47 -6.20 8.33 -8.32
N SER A 48 -5.48 8.80 -7.30
CA SER A 48 -4.06 8.48 -7.15
C SER A 48 -3.90 7.03 -6.72
N ASP A 49 -3.08 6.29 -7.44
CA ASP A 49 -2.57 5.01 -7.00
C ASP A 49 -1.71 5.23 -5.74
N VAL A 50 -1.81 4.30 -4.79
CA VAL A 50 -1.00 4.30 -3.57
C VAL A 50 0.20 3.38 -3.76
N ASP A 51 1.41 3.90 -3.57
CA ASP A 51 2.64 3.13 -3.72
C ASP A 51 3.19 2.72 -2.35
N LEU A 52 3.31 1.41 -2.11
CA LEU A 52 3.86 0.85 -0.86
C LEU A 52 5.13 0.03 -1.11
N LEU A 53 6.22 0.43 -0.46
CA LEU A 53 7.45 -0.33 -0.38
C LEU A 53 7.43 -1.16 0.92
N ILE A 54 7.53 -2.47 0.77
CA ILE A 54 7.44 -3.43 1.85
C ILE A 54 8.76 -4.18 1.94
N ILE A 55 9.39 -4.11 3.11
CA ILE A 55 10.66 -4.79 3.36
C ILE A 55 10.39 -6.04 4.18
N LYS A 56 10.80 -7.21 3.66
CA LYS A 56 10.60 -8.50 4.32
C LYS A 56 11.65 -9.51 3.84
N ARG A 57 12.36 -10.17 4.77
CA ARG A 57 13.30 -11.27 4.46
C ARG A 57 12.64 -12.51 3.85
N ASP A 58 11.58 -13.00 4.48
CA ASP A 58 10.99 -14.31 4.16
C ASP A 58 9.97 -14.22 3.03
N THR A 59 10.45 -14.06 1.79
CA THR A 59 9.61 -13.90 0.60
C THR A 59 9.98 -14.90 -0.49
N PRO A 60 9.05 -15.21 -1.42
CA PRO A 60 9.38 -15.88 -2.67
C PRO A 60 10.53 -15.20 -3.42
N HIS A 61 11.27 -15.97 -4.22
CA HIS A 61 12.42 -15.46 -4.96
C HIS A 61 12.01 -14.40 -6.00
N PHE A 62 10.98 -14.70 -6.81
CA PHE A 62 10.53 -13.82 -7.89
C PHE A 62 9.55 -12.75 -7.40
N GLY A 63 9.73 -11.50 -7.83
CA GLY A 63 8.92 -10.35 -7.41
C GLY A 63 7.41 -10.55 -7.63
N ALA A 64 7.00 -11.12 -8.77
CA ALA A 64 5.60 -11.39 -9.07
C ALA A 64 4.95 -12.35 -8.05
N ASP A 65 5.69 -13.34 -7.55
CA ASP A 65 5.19 -14.25 -6.51
C ASP A 65 5.05 -13.56 -5.15
N ARG A 66 5.92 -12.60 -4.82
CA ARG A 66 5.79 -11.80 -3.59
C ARG A 66 4.50 -11.00 -3.62
N ILE A 67 4.23 -10.32 -4.73
CA ILE A 67 3.00 -9.52 -4.93
C ILE A 67 1.77 -10.42 -4.87
N ARG A 68 1.81 -11.58 -5.55
CA ARG A 68 0.71 -12.56 -5.56
C ARG A 68 0.46 -13.14 -4.16
N GLN A 69 1.51 -13.42 -3.40
CA GLN A 69 1.39 -13.89 -2.02
C GLN A 69 0.72 -12.84 -1.14
N LEU A 70 1.20 -11.59 -1.17
CA LEU A 70 0.63 -10.50 -0.39
C LEU A 70 -0.84 -10.23 -0.77
N SER A 71 -1.13 -10.14 -2.07
CA SER A 71 -2.47 -9.81 -2.58
C SER A 71 -3.52 -10.85 -2.19
N LYS A 72 -3.13 -12.10 -1.90
CA LYS A 72 -4.05 -13.14 -1.43
C LYS A 72 -4.40 -13.02 0.06
N MET A 73 -3.60 -12.29 0.83
CA MET A 73 -3.77 -12.15 2.28
C MET A 73 -4.60 -10.91 2.64
N ILE A 74 -4.58 -9.88 1.81
CA ILE A 74 -5.23 -8.60 2.12
C ILE A 74 -6.46 -8.37 1.25
N LYS A 75 -7.41 -7.58 1.77
CA LYS A 75 -8.51 -6.99 1.03
C LYS A 75 -8.24 -5.50 0.83
N ARG A 76 -8.55 -4.99 -0.35
CA ARG A 76 -8.43 -3.57 -0.70
C ARG A 76 -9.47 -3.15 -1.72
N ASN A 77 -9.98 -1.93 -1.58
CA ASN A 77 -10.93 -1.29 -2.50
C ASN A 77 -10.32 -0.14 -3.30
N ILE A 78 -9.05 0.16 -3.07
CA ILE A 78 -8.28 1.18 -3.80
C ILE A 78 -7.14 0.53 -4.62
N PRO A 79 -6.71 1.17 -5.71
CA PRO A 79 -5.51 0.77 -6.42
C PRO A 79 -4.27 1.02 -5.53
N VAL A 80 -3.45 -0.02 -5.39
CA VAL A 80 -2.22 -0.02 -4.61
C VAL A 80 -1.19 -0.82 -5.38
N ASP A 81 -0.02 -0.21 -5.57
CA ASP A 81 1.15 -0.84 -6.13
C ASP A 81 2.10 -1.25 -5.00
N PHE A 82 2.54 -2.52 -5.07
CA PHE A 82 3.42 -3.11 -4.08
C PHE A 82 4.81 -3.35 -4.66
N LEU A 83 5.80 -2.72 -4.04
CA LEU A 83 7.20 -3.08 -4.21
C LEU A 83 7.64 -3.88 -2.98
N ILE A 84 8.05 -5.13 -3.16
CA ILE A 84 8.42 -6.01 -2.05
C ILE A 84 9.88 -6.44 -2.21
N TYR A 85 10.72 -5.95 -1.31
CA TYR A 85 12.16 -6.17 -1.31
C TYR A 85 12.60 -6.91 -0.05
N ARG A 86 13.62 -7.73 -0.18
CA ARG A 86 14.38 -8.23 0.97
C ARG A 86 15.39 -7.17 1.40
N PRO A 87 15.79 -7.12 2.69
CA PRO A 87 16.74 -6.11 3.16
C PRO A 87 18.08 -6.07 2.41
N ASP A 88 18.50 -7.19 1.81
CA ASP A 88 19.73 -7.35 1.03
C ASP A 88 19.59 -6.95 -0.46
N GLU A 89 18.39 -6.58 -0.89
CA GLU A 89 18.11 -6.12 -2.27
C GLU A 89 17.95 -4.59 -2.36
N LEU A 90 18.07 -3.89 -1.23
CA LEU A 90 18.12 -2.43 -1.14
C LEU A 90 19.56 -1.94 -1.10
#